data_AF-A0A2M7R9V1-F1
#
_entry.id   AF-A0A2M7R9V1-F1
#
_cell.length_a   1.000
_cell.length_b   1.000
_cell.length_c   1.000
_cell.angle_alpha   90.00
_cell.angle_beta   90.00
_cell.angle_gamma   90.00
#
_symmetry.space_group_name_H-M   'P 1'
#
loop_
_entity.id
_entity.type
_entity.pdbx_description
1 polymer ?
#
loop_
_entity_poly.entity_id
_entity_poly.type
_entity_poly.pdbx_seq_one_letter_code
_entity_poly.pdbx_strand_id
1 'polypeptide(L)' 'MKLTRSFQPFFWDTDFKTIDLKENCDFVICRLSEKGGLREFRWLKKNFSMKQLKNVIKNSKNVSAKTKNFWKFLK' A
#
# COMPACT_ATOMS: atom_id res chain seq x y z
N MET A 1 11.38 -8.14 4.72
CA MET A 1 11.26 -6.99 3.78
C MET A 1 11.60 -5.73 4.54
N LYS A 2 12.23 -4.73 3.92
CA LYS A 2 12.48 -3.42 4.54
C LYS A 2 11.77 -2.33 3.75
N LEU A 3 11.09 -1.44 4.46
CA LEU A 3 10.44 -0.28 3.88
C LEU A 3 11.50 0.78 3.60
N THR A 4 11.52 1.32 2.38
CA THR A 4 12.50 2.33 1.97
C THR A 4 12.20 3.67 2.63
N ARG A 5 13.24 4.36 3.12
CA ARG A 5 13.12 5.68 3.80
C ARG A 5 12.41 6.75 2.97
N SER A 6 12.42 6.60 1.64
CA SER A 6 11.67 7.47 0.71
C SER A 6 10.15 7.44 0.91
N PHE A 7 9.60 6.44 1.59
CA PHE A 7 8.16 6.36 1.87
C PHE A 7 7.75 7.03 3.18
N GLN A 8 8.70 7.50 3.98
CA GLN A 8 8.44 8.19 5.24
C GLN A 8 7.39 9.33 5.13
N PRO A 9 7.35 10.15 4.05
CA PRO A 9 6.33 11.18 3.91
C PRO A 9 4.88 10.66 3.87
N PHE A 10 4.66 9.42 3.46
CA PHE A 10 3.32 8.83 3.42
C PHE A 10 2.81 8.45 4.82
N PHE A 11 3.71 8.31 5.81
CA PHE A 11 3.41 7.88 7.18
C PHE A 11 3.62 9.01 8.20
N TRP A 12 3.23 10.24 7.86
CA TRP A 12 3.38 11.40 8.74
C TRP A 12 2.63 11.28 10.08
N ASP A 13 1.64 10.39 10.16
CA ASP A 13 0.77 10.09 11.29
C ASP A 13 1.16 8.80 12.04
N THR A 14 2.26 8.14 11.67
CA THR A 14 2.67 6.87 12.29
C THR A 14 4.19 6.82 12.41
N ASP A 15 4.71 6.24 13.48
CA ASP A 15 6.16 6.06 13.58
C ASP A 15 6.65 5.06 12.52
N PHE A 16 7.36 5.57 11.51
CA PHE A 16 7.89 4.78 10.40
C PHE A 16 8.82 3.65 10.88
N LYS A 17 9.48 3.81 12.04
CA LYS A 17 10.40 2.81 12.59
C LYS A 17 9.69 1.60 13.19
N THR A 18 8.43 1.76 13.60
CA THR A 18 7.65 0.68 14.25
C THR A 18 6.81 -0.13 13.26
N ILE A 19 6.79 0.28 11.97
CA ILE A 19 6.03 -0.43 10.93
C ILE A 19 6.72 -1.75 10.59
N ASP A 20 6.22 -2.85 11.16
CA ASP A 20 6.55 -4.19 10.70
C ASP A 20 5.74 -4.54 9.44
N LEU A 21 6.42 -4.83 8.34
CA LEU A 21 5.81 -5.22 7.07
C LEU A 21 5.18 -6.62 7.09
N LYS A 22 5.50 -7.48 8.05
CA LYS A 22 4.84 -8.78 8.20
C LYS A 22 3.47 -8.64 8.85
N GLU A 23 3.38 -7.85 9.90
CA GLU A 23 2.14 -7.68 10.67
C GLU A 23 1.25 -6.59 10.07
N ASN A 24 1.83 -5.50 9.59
CA ASN A 24 1.11 -4.31 9.12
C ASN A 24 1.12 -4.16 7.58
N CYS A 25 1.26 -5.27 6.84
CA CYS A 25 1.28 -5.24 5.38
C CYS A 25 0.04 -4.56 4.80
N ASP A 26 -1.14 -4.84 5.36
CA ASP A 26 -2.41 -4.29 4.88
C ASP A 26 -2.46 -2.76 4.99
N PHE A 27 -1.97 -2.22 6.10
CA PHE A 27 -1.87 -0.79 6.33
C PHE A 27 -0.94 -0.12 5.30
N VAL A 28 0.25 -0.69 5.09
CA VAL A 28 1.22 -0.16 4.12
C VAL A 28 0.67 -0.24 2.69
N ILE A 29 0.04 -1.35 2.32
CA ILE A 29 -0.59 -1.54 1.01
C ILE A 29 -1.66 -0.48 0.78
N CYS A 30 -2.58 -0.28 1.72
CA CYS A 30 -3.64 0.72 1.61
C CYS A 30 -3.05 2.13 1.50
N ARG A 31 -2.09 2.46 2.37
CA ARG A 31 -1.49 3.79 2.45
C ARG A 31 -0.76 4.17 1.16
N LEU A 32 0.10 3.27 0.67
CA LEU A 32 0.87 3.49 -0.56
C LEU A 32 -0.02 3.44 -1.80
N SER A 33 -1.11 2.66 -1.79
CA SER A 33 -2.06 2.62 -2.90
C SER A 33 -2.91 3.88 -2.99
N GLU A 34 -3.26 4.49 -1.85
CA GLU A 34 -4.12 5.66 -1.78
C GLU A 34 -3.34 6.97 -2.00
N LYS A 35 -2.18 7.11 -1.35
CA LYS A 35 -1.41 8.36 -1.35
C LYS A 35 -0.15 8.30 -2.21
N GLY A 36 0.31 7.11 -2.58
CA GLY A 36 1.51 6.91 -3.38
C GLY A 36 1.29 7.17 -4.87
N GLY A 37 2.38 7.15 -5.62
CA GLY A 37 2.39 7.29 -7.07
C GLY A 37 3.00 6.08 -7.77
N LEU A 38 3.61 6.32 -8.93
CA LEU A 38 4.14 5.27 -9.80
C LEU A 38 5.28 4.47 -9.13
N ARG A 39 6.10 5.13 -8.29
CA ARG A 39 7.23 4.49 -7.59
C ARG A 39 6.73 3.50 -6.54
N GLU A 40 5.76 3.92 -5.75
CA GLU A 40 5.13 3.14 -4.69
C GLU A 40 4.36 1.97 -5.30
N PHE A 41 3.65 2.20 -6.40
CA PHE A 41 2.97 1.15 -7.16
C PHE A 41 3.92 0.07 -7.66
N ARG A 42 5.05 0.44 -8.26
CA ARG A 42 6.09 -0.52 -8.70
C ARG A 42 6.67 -1.29 -7.52
N TRP A 43 6.88 -0.63 -6.39
CA TRP A 43 7.35 -1.29 -5.17
C TRP A 43 6.33 -2.29 -4.63
N LEU A 44 5.04 -1.92 -4.57
CA LEU A 44 3.96 -2.80 -4.16
C LEU A 44 3.89 -4.05 -5.06
N LYS A 45 3.93 -3.88 -6.38
CA LYS A 45 3.93 -5.01 -7.34
C LYS A 45 5.16 -5.90 -7.25
N LYS A 46 6.31 -5.37 -6.83
CA LYS A 46 7.54 -6.14 -6.65
C LYS A 46 7.53 -6.97 -5.35
N ASN A 47 6.88 -6.47 -4.31
CA ASN A 47 6.91 -7.08 -2.98
C ASN A 47 5.68 -7.96 -2.70
N PHE A 48 4.51 -7.61 -3.22
CA PHE A 48 3.25 -8.31 -2.94
C PHE A 48 2.64 -8.89 -4.21
N SER A 49 1.92 -10.00 -4.05
CA SER A 49 1.19 -10.58 -5.16
C SER A 49 0.01 -9.69 -5.57
N MET A 50 -0.32 -9.70 -6.86
CA MET A 50 -1.44 -8.92 -7.40
C MET A 50 -2.78 -9.32 -6.76
N LYS A 51 -2.93 -10.60 -6.39
CA LYS A 51 -4.09 -11.14 -5.66
C LYS A 51 -4.18 -10.56 -4.24
N GLN A 52 -3.07 -10.52 -3.51
CA GLN A 52 -3.02 -9.96 -2.16
C GLN A 52 -3.37 -8.47 -2.18
N LEU A 53 -2.72 -7.69 -3.06
CA LEU A 53 -2.98 -6.26 -3.22
C LEU A 53 -4.46 -5.99 -3.48
N LYS A 54 -5.06 -6.67 -4.48
CA LYS A 54 -6.49 -6.53 -4.80
C LYS A 54 -7.39 -6.89 -3.60
N ASN A 55 -7.09 -7.95 -2.88
CA ASN A 55 -7.89 -8.38 -1.73
C ASN A 55 -7.87 -7.34 -0.60
N VAL A 56 -6.67 -6.89 -0.21
CA VAL A 56 -6.48 -5.89 0.85
C VAL A 56 -7.18 -4.58 0.50
N ILE A 57 -6.96 -4.07 -0.71
CA ILE A 57 -7.51 -2.79 -1.17
C ILE A 57 -9.03 -2.85 -1.29
N LYS A 58 -9.58 -3.98 -1.76
CA LYS A 58 -11.02 -4.20 -1.85
C LYS A 58 -11.68 -4.21 -0.47
N ASN A 59 -11.09 -4.92 0.49
CA ASN A 59 -11.66 -5.12 1.82
C ASN A 59 -11.41 -3.95 2.78
N SER A 60 -10.43 -3.10 2.49
CA SER A 60 -10.11 -1.95 3.34
C SER A 60 -11.20 -0.88 3.30
N LYS A 61 -11.57 -0.37 4.48
CA LYS A 61 -12.48 0.78 4.64
C LYS A 61 -11.76 2.11 4.42
N ASN A 62 -10.43 2.13 4.54
CA ASN A 62 -9.62 3.34 4.55
C ASN A 62 -9.06 3.72 3.16
N VAL A 63 -9.66 3.18 2.11
CA VAL A 63 -9.26 3.37 0.71
C VAL A 63 -10.45 3.90 -0.07
N SER A 64 -10.23 4.96 -0.85
CA SER A 64 -11.30 5.60 -1.60
C SER A 64 -11.82 4.72 -2.75
N ALA A 65 -13.05 4.98 -3.19
CA ALA A 65 -13.65 4.30 -4.33
C ALA A 65 -12.81 4.47 -5.62
N LYS A 66 -12.15 5.63 -5.78
CA LYS A 66 -11.25 5.92 -6.90
C LYS A 66 -10.10 4.90 -6.95
N THR A 67 -9.39 4.73 -5.85
CA THR A 67 -8.29 3.78 -5.73
C THR A 67 -8.80 2.36 -5.94
N LYS A 68 -9.88 1.96 -5.27
CA LYS A 68 -10.48 0.62 -5.46
C LYS A 68 -10.81 0.33 -6.92
N ASN A 69 -11.39 1.30 -7.63
CA ASN A 69 -11.69 1.16 -9.06
C ASN A 69 -10.42 1.01 -9.89
N PHE A 70 -9.39 1.83 -9.65
CA PHE A 70 -8.09 1.68 -10.33
C PHE A 70 -7.52 0.26 -10.20
N TRP A 71 -7.51 -0.28 -8.97
CA TRP A 71 -7.01 -1.63 -8.70
C TRP A 71 -7.90 -2.75 -9.25
N LYS A 72 -9.20 -2.50 -9.42
CA LYS A 72 -10.15 -3.42 -10.07
C LYS A 72 -9.87 -3.55 -11.57
N PHE A 73 -9.49 -2.47 -12.25
CA PHE A 73 -9.23 -2.46 -13.70
C PHE A 73 -7.82 -2.89 -14.09
N LEU A 74 -6.87 -2.92 -13.14
CA LEU A 74 -5.55 -3.50 -13.36
C LEU A 74 -5.66 -5.01 -13.64
N LYS A 75 -5.27 -5.44 -14.85
CA LYS A 75 -5.16 -6.86 -15.21
C LYS A 75 -3.97 -7.51 -14.50
#